data_AF-A0A9E7TLW3-F1
#
_entry.id   AF-A0A9E7TLW3-F1
#
_cell.length_a   1.000
_cell.length_b   1.000
_cell.length_c   1.000
_cell.angle_alpha   90.00
_cell.angle_beta   90.00
_cell.angle_gamma   90.00
#
_symmetry.space_group_name_H-M   'P 1'
#
loop_
_entity.id
_entity.type
_entity.pdbx_description
1 polymer ?
#
loop_
_entity_poly.entity_id
_entity_poly.type
_entity_poly.pdbx_seq_one_letter_code
_entity_poly.pdbx_strand_id
1 'polypeptide(L)'
;MPGQKSSVKEEKFSGEENNYNDKDNPDFNQHSNNIQQEKEILLFSEKYGIQLKVPAISVVLSGLFPGLGQVYNGDSLLKGLLIFFGTTFGFFIFLIPGLIVWIYGMYDAWKKANGINSGLYEYKPAKTADLIFMVIIPLIVMVILMVLSIYAMMQFTEIPYELTRI
;
A
#
# COMPACT_ATOMS: atom_id res chain seq x y z
N MET A 1 53.45 45.30 20.38
CA MET A 1 52.94 44.40 21.43
C MET A 1 52.62 43.04 20.80
N PRO A 2 53.22 41.95 21.30
CA PRO A 2 53.09 40.60 20.76
C PRO A 2 51.95 39.84 21.45
N GLY A 3 51.26 38.96 20.71
CA GLY A 3 50.19 38.09 21.20
C GLY A 3 50.43 36.63 20.82
N GLN A 4 51.38 36.01 21.52
CA GLN A 4 51.45 34.60 21.92
C GLN A 4 51.18 33.50 20.86
N LYS A 5 52.29 32.93 20.36
CA LYS A 5 52.37 31.57 19.83
C LYS A 5 51.91 30.57 20.90
N SER A 6 50.87 29.80 20.60
CA SER A 6 50.58 28.55 21.29
C SER A 6 51.27 27.41 20.55
N SER A 7 52.27 26.83 21.20
CA SER A 7 52.95 25.60 20.80
C SER A 7 51.98 24.43 20.94
N VAL A 8 51.55 23.86 19.81
CA VAL A 8 50.97 22.52 19.79
C VAL A 8 52.07 21.60 19.27
N LYS A 9 52.58 20.76 20.17
CA LYS A 9 53.52 19.69 19.87
C LYS A 9 52.90 18.78 18.80
N GLU A 10 53.63 18.56 17.72
CA GLU A 10 53.44 17.38 16.88
C GLU A 10 53.81 16.15 17.72
N GLU A 11 52.83 15.58 18.42
CA GLU A 11 52.94 14.19 18.84
C GLU A 11 52.88 13.34 17.58
N LYS A 12 54.06 12.81 17.18
CA LYS A 12 54.14 11.68 16.28
C LYS A 12 53.40 10.53 16.95
N PHE A 13 52.11 10.40 16.66
CA PHE A 13 51.36 9.20 16.97
C PHE A 13 51.83 8.11 16.01
N SER A 14 52.89 7.43 16.45
CA SER A 14 53.29 6.11 16.01
C SER A 14 52.16 5.13 16.34
N GLY A 15 51.07 5.21 15.58
CA GLY A 15 50.08 4.16 15.55
C GLY A 15 50.64 3.04 14.67
N GLU A 16 51.06 1.95 15.30
CA GLU A 16 51.26 0.67 14.64
C GLU A 16 50.08 0.44 13.68
N GLU A 17 50.36 0.25 12.39
CA GLU A 17 49.45 -0.46 11.50
C GLU A 17 49.35 -1.89 12.03
N ASN A 18 48.54 -2.07 13.06
CA ASN A 18 48.07 -3.38 13.44
C ASN A 18 47.28 -3.87 12.23
N ASN A 19 47.91 -4.78 11.48
CA ASN A 19 47.33 -5.56 10.40
C ASN A 19 46.31 -6.52 11.03
N TYR A 20 45.25 -5.95 11.59
CA TYR A 20 44.10 -6.67 12.07
C TYR A 20 43.31 -7.01 10.81
N ASN A 21 43.55 -8.21 10.28
CA ASN A 21 42.76 -8.76 9.20
C ASN A 21 41.30 -8.85 9.70
N ASP A 22 40.48 -7.89 9.31
CA ASP A 22 39.04 -7.86 9.64
C ASP A 22 38.32 -9.13 9.14
N LYS A 23 38.91 -9.83 8.17
CA LYS A 23 38.46 -11.13 7.65
C LYS A 23 38.57 -12.29 8.64
N ASP A 24 39.38 -12.15 9.69
CA ASP A 24 39.57 -13.16 10.73
C ASP A 24 38.60 -12.91 11.91
N ASN A 25 37.82 -11.82 11.87
CA ASN A 25 36.76 -11.52 12.81
C ASN A 25 35.54 -12.44 12.54
N PRO A 26 35.08 -13.23 13.51
CA PRO A 26 33.89 -14.08 13.33
C PRO A 26 32.65 -13.28 12.93
N ASP A 27 32.52 -12.03 13.38
CA ASP A 27 31.40 -11.15 13.01
C ASP A 27 31.44 -10.74 11.53
N PHE A 28 32.63 -10.55 10.95
CA PHE A 28 32.79 -10.22 9.52
C PHE A 28 32.44 -11.40 8.63
N ASN A 29 32.85 -12.61 9.01
CA ASN A 29 32.51 -13.84 8.28
C ASN A 29 31.02 -14.15 8.39
N GLN A 30 30.39 -13.89 9.53
CA GLN A 30 28.96 -14.07 9.69
C GLN A 30 28.17 -13.04 8.87
N HIS A 31 28.59 -11.77 8.88
CA HIS A 31 27.96 -10.71 8.10
C HIS A 31 28.08 -10.95 6.59
N SER A 32 29.27 -11.33 6.10
CA SER A 32 29.49 -11.63 4.68
C SER A 32 28.72 -12.86 4.17
N ASN A 33 28.60 -13.91 4.99
CA ASN A 33 27.76 -15.07 4.70
C ASN A 33 26.27 -14.70 4.63
N ASN A 34 25.79 -13.86 5.55
CA ASN A 34 24.41 -13.37 5.55
C ASN A 34 24.11 -12.52 4.30
N ILE A 35 25.04 -11.64 3.90
CA ILE A 35 24.88 -10.82 2.68
C ILE A 35 24.87 -11.68 1.41
N GLN A 36 25.67 -12.75 1.34
CA GLN A 36 25.62 -13.69 0.21
C GLN A 36 24.29 -14.46 0.17
N GLN A 37 23.80 -14.92 1.32
CA GLN A 37 22.53 -15.60 1.43
C GLN A 37 21.36 -14.67 1.08
N GLU A 38 21.39 -13.40 1.52
CA GLU A 38 20.43 -12.38 1.10
C GLU A 38 20.47 -12.12 -0.40
N LYS A 39 21.66 -12.05 -1.01
CA LYS A 39 21.78 -11.89 -2.47
C LYS A 39 21.22 -13.09 -3.23
N GLU A 40 21.44 -14.31 -2.76
CA GLU A 40 20.83 -15.51 -3.36
C GLU A 40 19.32 -15.54 -3.17
N ILE A 41 18.80 -15.14 -2.01
CA ILE A 41 17.37 -15.02 -1.76
C ILE A 41 16.77 -13.94 -2.65
N LEU A 42 17.43 -12.79 -2.83
CA LEU A 42 16.97 -11.72 -3.72
C LEU A 42 17.00 -12.15 -5.19
N LEU A 43 18.06 -12.86 -5.61
CA LEU A 43 18.22 -13.34 -6.98
C LEU A 43 17.25 -14.49 -7.29
N PHE A 44 16.96 -15.35 -6.29
CA PHE A 44 15.87 -16.33 -6.35
C PHE A 44 14.51 -15.63 -6.37
N SER A 45 14.27 -14.65 -5.51
CA SER A 45 13.05 -13.86 -5.46
C SER A 45 12.78 -13.15 -6.79
N GLU A 46 13.82 -12.61 -7.43
CA GLU A 46 13.77 -11.98 -8.75
C GLU A 46 13.52 -13.02 -9.86
N LYS A 47 14.25 -14.14 -9.85
CA LYS A 47 14.14 -15.20 -10.86
C LYS A 47 12.81 -15.96 -10.82
N TYR A 48 12.23 -16.14 -9.63
CA TYR A 48 10.99 -16.86 -9.40
C TYR A 48 9.79 -15.92 -9.16
N GLY A 49 9.98 -14.60 -9.24
CA GLY A 49 8.91 -13.61 -9.15
C GLY A 49 8.24 -13.50 -7.78
N ILE A 50 8.95 -13.84 -6.70
CA ILE A 50 8.47 -13.63 -5.33
C ILE A 50 8.53 -12.13 -5.05
N GLN A 51 7.44 -11.41 -5.31
CA GLN A 51 7.34 -10.02 -4.89
C GLN A 51 6.66 -9.95 -3.53
N LEU A 52 7.46 -9.63 -2.51
CA LEU A 52 6.94 -9.27 -1.18
C LEU A 52 6.04 -8.04 -1.33
N LYS A 53 4.75 -8.21 -1.02
CA LYS A 53 3.80 -7.10 -0.94
C LYS A 53 3.86 -6.50 0.45
N VAL A 54 3.63 -5.19 0.56
CA VAL A 54 3.51 -4.56 1.88
C VAL A 54 2.04 -4.62 2.31
N PRO A 55 1.66 -5.43 3.32
CA PRO A 55 0.25 -5.58 3.71
C PRO A 55 -0.37 -4.25 4.14
N ALA A 56 0.40 -3.39 4.81
CA ALA A 56 -0.03 -2.06 5.21
C ALA A 56 -0.44 -1.19 4.01
N ILE A 57 0.32 -1.22 2.91
CA ILE A 57 0.00 -0.48 1.69
C ILE A 57 -1.34 -0.98 1.11
N SER A 58 -1.53 -2.29 1.01
CA SER A 58 -2.78 -2.86 0.50
C SER A 58 -4.02 -2.50 1.35
N VAL A 59 -3.86 -2.42 2.68
CA VAL A 59 -4.92 -1.94 3.59
C VAL A 59 -5.22 -0.47 3.36
N VAL A 60 -4.19 0.38 3.28
CA VAL A 60 -4.37 1.82 3.04
C VAL A 60 -5.04 2.07 1.69
N LEU A 61 -4.67 1.32 0.65
CA LEU A 61 -5.33 1.40 -0.66
C LEU A 61 -6.82 1.03 -0.57
N SER A 62 -7.17 -0.09 0.08
CA SER A 62 -8.58 -0.48 0.26
C SER A 62 -9.35 0.44 1.21
N GLY A 63 -8.66 1.04 2.18
CA GLY A 63 -9.22 2.05 3.07
C GLY A 63 -9.55 3.34 2.31
N LEU A 64 -8.60 3.90 1.57
CA LEU A 64 -8.84 5.10 0.77
C LEU A 64 -9.87 4.87 -0.35
N PHE A 65 -9.90 3.66 -0.89
CA PHE A 65 -10.78 3.33 -2.00
C PHE A 65 -11.21 1.85 -1.94
N PRO A 66 -12.49 1.58 -1.64
CA PRO A 66 -12.97 0.21 -1.47
C PRO A 66 -12.64 -0.66 -2.69
N GLY A 67 -11.91 -1.76 -2.46
CA GLY A 67 -11.55 -2.73 -3.50
C GLY A 67 -10.21 -2.49 -4.22
N LEU A 68 -9.51 -1.38 -3.98
CA LEU A 68 -8.22 -1.11 -4.65
C LEU A 68 -7.10 -2.06 -4.19
N GLY A 69 -7.07 -2.44 -2.91
CA GLY A 69 -6.08 -3.37 -2.36
C GLY A 69 -6.16 -4.77 -2.99
N GLN A 70 -7.36 -5.22 -3.37
CA GLN A 70 -7.59 -6.49 -4.08
C GLN A 70 -6.94 -6.49 -5.47
N VAL A 71 -7.09 -5.39 -6.21
CA VAL A 71 -6.49 -5.22 -7.55
C VAL A 71 -4.97 -5.06 -7.44
N TYR A 72 -4.50 -4.27 -6.46
CA TYR A 72 -3.07 -4.15 -6.14
C TYR A 72 -2.43 -5.49 -5.78
N ASN A 73 -3.14 -6.34 -5.06
CA ASN A 73 -2.67 -7.67 -4.70
C ASN A 73 -2.65 -8.67 -5.88
N GLY A 74 -3.08 -8.25 -7.07
CA GLY A 74 -3.12 -9.10 -8.26
C GLY A 74 -4.25 -10.14 -8.22
N ASP A 75 -5.27 -9.92 -7.40
CA ASP A 75 -6.28 -10.94 -7.13
C ASP A 75 -7.29 -11.03 -8.29
N SER A 76 -8.07 -9.97 -8.55
CA SER A 76 -8.90 -9.77 -9.76
C SER A 76 -9.60 -8.42 -9.72
N LEU A 77 -9.77 -7.76 -10.87
CA LEU A 77 -10.62 -6.56 -11.02
C LEU A 77 -12.04 -6.79 -10.50
N LEU A 78 -12.63 -7.94 -10.80
CA LEU A 78 -13.99 -8.29 -10.39
C LEU A 78 -14.18 -8.27 -8.86
N LYS A 79 -13.19 -8.76 -8.10
CA LYS A 79 -13.24 -8.71 -6.63
C LYS A 79 -13.20 -7.27 -6.12
N GLY A 80 -12.31 -6.44 -6.69
CA GLY A 80 -12.25 -5.01 -6.38
C GLY A 80 -13.61 -4.33 -6.62
N LEU A 81 -14.21 -4.55 -7.78
CA LEU A 81 -15.52 -3.99 -8.12
C LEU A 81 -16.64 -4.51 -7.22
N LEU A 82 -16.65 -5.79 -6.83
CA LEU A 82 -17.65 -6.33 -5.89
C LEU A 82 -17.58 -5.64 -4.53
N ILE A 83 -16.37 -5.39 -4.01
CA ILE A 83 -16.21 -4.65 -2.75
C ILE A 83 -16.61 -3.19 -2.91
N PHE A 84 -16.26 -2.57 -4.04
CA PHE A 84 -16.68 -1.20 -4.35
C PHE A 84 -18.21 -1.06 -4.39
N PHE A 85 -18.89 -1.86 -5.21
CA PHE A 85 -20.34 -1.81 -5.32
C PHE A 85 -21.02 -2.25 -4.02
N GLY A 86 -20.53 -3.30 -3.35
CA GLY A 86 -21.07 -3.73 -2.06
C GLY A 86 -20.97 -2.65 -0.99
N THR A 87 -19.84 -1.93 -0.93
CA THR A 87 -19.66 -0.78 -0.02
C THR A 87 -20.58 0.37 -0.40
N THR A 88 -20.65 0.70 -1.68
CA THR A 88 -21.45 1.81 -2.22
C THR A 88 -22.94 1.57 -1.98
N PHE A 89 -23.49 0.44 -2.43
CA PHE A 89 -24.87 0.05 -2.18
C PHE A 89 -25.16 -0.12 -0.69
N GLY A 90 -24.20 -0.66 0.06
CA GLY A 90 -24.28 -0.72 1.52
C GLY A 90 -24.61 0.65 2.09
N PHE A 91 -23.78 1.66 1.80
CA PHE A 91 -24.00 3.04 2.25
C PHE A 91 -25.29 3.70 1.72
N PHE A 92 -25.73 3.37 0.50
CA PHE A 92 -26.99 3.87 -0.03
C PHE A 92 -28.22 3.35 0.73
N ILE A 93 -28.17 2.10 1.22
CA ILE A 93 -29.27 1.51 1.98
C ILE A 93 -29.16 1.94 3.46
N PHE A 94 -28.01 1.72 4.10
CA PHE A 94 -27.73 2.11 5.49
C PHE A 94 -26.23 2.27 5.77
N LEU A 95 -25.87 3.10 6.74
CA LEU A 95 -24.46 3.29 7.11
C LEU A 95 -23.75 1.99 7.54
N ILE A 96 -24.40 1.16 8.36
CA ILE A 96 -23.80 -0.04 8.98
C ILE A 96 -23.42 -1.10 7.93
N PRO A 97 -24.30 -1.54 7.01
CA PRO A 97 -23.94 -2.46 5.93
C PRO A 97 -22.76 -1.98 5.07
N GLY A 98 -22.70 -0.68 4.73
CA GLY A 98 -21.58 -0.12 3.98
C GLY A 98 -20.26 -0.23 4.73
N LEU A 99 -20.25 0.12 6.02
CA LEU A 99 -19.09 -0.04 6.89
C LEU A 99 -18.61 -1.50 6.98
N ILE A 100 -19.54 -2.45 7.10
CA ILE A 100 -19.20 -3.88 7.20
C ILE A 100 -18.46 -4.34 5.94
N VAL A 101 -18.99 -4.04 4.75
CA VAL A 101 -18.36 -4.46 3.49
C VAL A 101 -17.01 -3.76 3.28
N TRP A 102 -16.91 -2.48 3.66
CA TRP A 102 -15.66 -1.73 3.54
C TRP A 102 -14.56 -2.29 4.44
N ILE A 103 -14.86 -2.54 5.72
CA ILE A 103 -13.93 -3.16 6.68
C ILE A 103 -13.54 -4.56 6.22
N TYR A 104 -14.50 -5.35 5.75
CA TYR A 104 -14.23 -6.64 5.16
C TYR A 104 -13.23 -6.54 4.01
N GLY A 105 -13.36 -5.54 3.13
CA GLY A 105 -12.43 -5.32 2.02
C GLY A 105 -11.02 -4.94 2.45
N MET A 106 -10.86 -4.18 3.54
CA MET A 106 -9.54 -3.92 4.14
C MET A 106 -8.91 -5.21 4.68
N TYR A 107 -9.69 -6.00 5.43
CA TYR A 107 -9.22 -7.27 6.00
C TYR A 107 -8.84 -8.30 4.93
N ASP A 108 -9.66 -8.45 3.90
CA ASP A 108 -9.41 -9.37 2.78
C ASP A 108 -8.13 -8.99 2.02
N ALA A 109 -7.89 -7.68 1.78
CA ALA A 109 -6.66 -7.20 1.15
C ALA A 109 -5.43 -7.52 2.00
N TRP A 110 -5.51 -7.26 3.30
CA TRP A 110 -4.42 -7.58 4.24
C TRP A 110 -4.09 -9.08 4.24
N LYS A 111 -5.12 -9.92 4.40
CA LYS A 111 -4.97 -11.38 4.45
C LYS A 111 -4.33 -11.90 3.17
N LYS A 112 -4.74 -11.37 2.02
CA LYS A 112 -4.18 -11.76 0.72
C LYS A 112 -2.71 -11.37 0.59
N ALA A 113 -2.36 -10.13 0.94
CA ALA A 113 -0.97 -9.68 0.90
C ALA A 113 -0.07 -10.51 1.82
N ASN A 114 -0.54 -10.81 3.03
CA ASN A 114 0.21 -11.65 3.97
C ASN A 114 0.37 -13.09 3.45
N GLY A 115 -0.67 -13.65 2.82
CA GLY A 115 -0.60 -14.97 2.21
C GLY A 115 0.32 -15.06 0.98
N ILE A 116 0.45 -13.98 0.20
CA ILE A 116 1.46 -13.91 -0.87
C ILE A 116 2.87 -13.91 -0.26
N ASN A 117 3.09 -13.12 0.78
CA ASN A 117 4.39 -13.05 1.46
C ASN A 117 4.79 -14.38 2.12
N SER A 118 3.83 -15.15 2.61
CA SER A 118 4.07 -16.45 3.23
C SER A 118 4.08 -17.62 2.25
N GLY A 119 3.99 -17.37 0.94
CA GLY A 119 3.93 -18.42 -0.09
C GLY A 119 2.64 -19.24 -0.14
N LEU A 120 1.59 -18.83 0.58
CA LEU A 120 0.28 -19.49 0.57
C LEU A 120 -0.52 -19.20 -0.71
N TYR A 121 -0.25 -18.06 -1.36
CA TYR A 121 -0.89 -17.66 -2.61
C TYR A 121 0.15 -17.40 -3.68
N GLU A 122 -0.13 -17.85 -4.89
CA GLU A 122 0.67 -17.54 -6.06
C GLU A 122 0.65 -16.03 -6.34
N TYR A 123 1.83 -15.45 -6.52
CA TYR A 123 1.97 -14.06 -6.93
C TYR A 123 1.48 -13.90 -8.37
N LYS A 124 0.54 -12.97 -8.57
CA LYS A 124 0.13 -12.51 -9.89
C LYS A 124 0.44 -11.03 -9.99
N PRO A 125 1.15 -10.57 -11.03
CA PRO A 125 1.41 -9.15 -11.20
C PRO A 125 0.09 -8.42 -11.44
N ALA A 126 -0.11 -7.32 -10.71
CA ALA A 126 -1.27 -6.46 -10.92
C ALA A 126 -1.19 -5.88 -12.34
N LYS A 127 -2.21 -6.15 -13.16
CA LYS A 127 -2.28 -5.57 -14.50
C LYS A 127 -2.58 -4.08 -14.39
N THR A 128 -1.76 -3.25 -15.02
CA THR A 128 -1.96 -1.79 -15.03
C THR A 128 -3.36 -1.42 -15.55
N ALA A 129 -3.86 -2.14 -16.56
CA ALA A 129 -5.22 -1.95 -17.07
C ALA A 129 -6.29 -2.15 -15.99
N ASP A 130 -6.16 -3.17 -15.14
CA ASP A 130 -7.12 -3.44 -14.07
C ASP A 130 -7.11 -2.32 -13.03
N LEU A 131 -5.93 -1.78 -12.70
CA LEU A 131 -5.81 -0.61 -11.81
C LEU A 131 -6.47 0.62 -12.41
N ILE A 132 -6.25 0.88 -13.71
CA ILE A 132 -6.88 1.99 -14.42
C ILE A 132 -8.41 1.83 -14.40
N PHE A 133 -8.93 0.65 -14.76
CA PHE A 133 -10.37 0.40 -14.74
C PHE A 133 -10.97 0.52 -13.34
N MET A 134 -10.26 0.07 -12.31
CA MET A 134 -10.68 0.20 -10.92
C MET A 134 -10.83 1.66 -10.47
N VAL A 135 -10.12 2.61 -11.07
CA VAL A 135 -10.27 4.04 -10.77
C VAL A 135 -11.35 4.67 -11.65
N ILE A 136 -11.31 4.38 -12.96
CA ILE A 136 -12.20 5.00 -13.94
C ILE A 136 -13.66 4.57 -13.75
N ILE A 137 -13.94 3.29 -13.52
CA ILE A 137 -15.32 2.79 -13.39
C ILE A 137 -16.03 3.44 -12.19
N PRO A 138 -15.47 3.41 -10.96
CA PRO A 138 -16.05 4.11 -9.82
C PRO A 138 -16.19 5.62 -10.01
N LEU A 139 -15.23 6.28 -10.65
CA LEU A 139 -15.32 7.71 -10.93
C LEU A 139 -16.53 8.00 -11.81
N ILE A 140 -16.73 7.24 -12.89
CA ILE A 140 -17.89 7.36 -13.77
C ILE A 140 -19.18 7.09 -12.98
N VAL A 141 -19.22 6.03 -12.16
CA VAL A 141 -20.38 5.72 -11.33
C VAL A 141 -20.70 6.86 -10.36
N MET A 142 -19.71 7.45 -9.69
CA MET A 142 -19.91 8.57 -8.79
C MET A 142 -20.40 9.83 -9.52
N VAL A 143 -19.87 10.12 -10.70
CA VAL A 143 -20.36 11.25 -11.53
C VAL A 143 -21.81 11.03 -11.94
N ILE A 144 -22.17 9.83 -12.38
CA ILE A 144 -23.56 9.48 -12.73
C ILE A 144 -24.48 9.65 -11.51
N LEU A 145 -24.10 9.11 -10.35
CA LEU A 145 -24.88 9.24 -9.11
C LEU A 145 -25.02 10.70 -8.67
N MET A 146 -23.96 11.50 -8.83
CA MET A 146 -24.00 12.94 -8.54
C MET A 146 -24.99 13.65 -9.47
N VAL A 147 -24.95 13.42 -10.78
CA VAL A 147 -25.89 14.02 -11.73
C VAL A 147 -27.33 13.60 -11.43
N LEU A 148 -27.57 12.33 -11.13
CA LEU A 148 -28.89 11.82 -10.74
C LEU A 148 -29.39 12.48 -9.45
N SER A 149 -28.52 12.67 -8.47
CA SER A 149 -28.88 13.34 -7.21
C SER A 149 -29.27 14.81 -7.41
N ILE A 150 -28.54 15.52 -8.27
CA ILE A 150 -28.85 16.92 -8.63
C ILE A 150 -30.20 16.97 -9.35
N TYR A 151 -30.42 16.09 -10.32
CA TYR A 151 -31.70 16.01 -11.04
C TYR A 151 -32.88 15.73 -10.09
N ALA A 152 -32.73 14.76 -9.18
CA ALA A 152 -33.75 14.44 -8.18
C ALA A 152 -34.02 15.63 -7.24
N MET A 153 -32.98 16.36 -6.84
CA MET A 153 -33.11 17.56 -6.01
C MET A 153 -33.88 18.67 -6.74
N MET A 154 -33.60 18.91 -8.02
CA MET A 154 -34.34 19.90 -8.83
C MET A 154 -35.83 19.58 -8.87
N GLN A 155 -36.18 18.31 -9.15
CA GLN A 155 -37.58 17.86 -9.17
C GLN A 155 -38.26 18.01 -7.80
N PHE A 156 -37.54 17.75 -6.70
CA PHE A 156 -38.06 17.94 -5.36
C PHE A 156 -38.29 19.42 -5.01
N THR A 157 -37.43 20.33 -5.46
CA THR A 157 -37.58 21.78 -5.22
C THR A 157 -38.71 22.41 -6.02
N GLU A 158 -39.12 21.81 -7.14
CA GLU A 158 -40.23 22.30 -7.98
C GLU A 158 -41.62 21.87 -7.46
N ILE A 159 -41.71 21.11 -6.36
CA ILE A 159 -43.00 20.70 -5.79
C ILE A 159 -43.76 21.95 -5.29
N PRO A 160 -44.91 22.31 -5.90
CA PRO A 160 -45.59 23.56 -5.61
C PRO A 160 -46.14 23.58 -4.17
N TYR A 161 -45.86 24.68 -3.48
CA TYR A 161 -46.22 24.94 -2.07
C TYR A 161 -47.74 24.88 -1.77
N GLU A 162 -48.58 24.88 -2.81
CA GLU A 162 -50.04 24.81 -2.76
C GLU A 162 -50.57 23.48 -2.19
N LEU A 163 -49.75 22.41 -2.14
CA LEU A 163 -50.13 21.11 -1.56
C LEU A 163 -49.62 20.89 -0.12
N THR A 164 -48.86 21.84 0.44
CA THR A 164 -48.27 21.73 1.81
C THR A 164 -49.10 22.46 2.86
N ARG A 165 -50.15 23.19 2.45
CA ARG A 165 -51.08 23.90 3.33
C ARG A 165 -52.31 23.02 3.59
N ILE A 166 -52.20 22.11 4.55
CA ILE A 166 -53.32 21.40 5.18
C ILE A 166 -53.26 21.71 6.68
#